data_AF-A0A0Q8U1V4-F1
#
_entry.id   AF-A0A0Q8U1V4-F1
#
_cell.length_a   1.000
_cell.length_b   1.000
_cell.length_c   1.000
_cell.angle_alpha   90.00
_cell.angle_beta   90.00
_cell.angle_gamma   90.00
#
_symmetry.space_group_name_H-M   'P 1'
#
loop_
_entity.id
_entity.type
_entity.pdbx_description
1 polymer ?
#
loop_
_entity_poly.entity_id
_entity_poly.type
_entity_poly.pdbx_seq_one_letter_code
_entity_poly.pdbx_strand_id
1 'polypeptide(L)'
;MEFRSPTVAAQQNAAAITYLTKSLRDPAGGRAVVQQLIEELGNATEGYPDWHPILSSPPRDSSQHVSSLQEIKTYKGLDHTIEFVRGFVTCPYSAEAADRLVSAVNSVPNLEARRLAEPLYSDRACPVVVAAWDVELEADGTIRSRDALRWFIALSASEAADARVAETWWNIRTNILGRPHGSRSSLFVNQHTGAHMRKILEAMNESGLFGPIKESSLDMLSQKKRAAIGETLIRTAVTNWDRRAPSFTFELRGETCKASLRDTWEDNEELSVRVEIGDHDLSVSGFYYPAKDKITNIDPQGKRKLAEKFL
;
A
#
# COMPACT_ATOMS: atom_id res chain seq x y z
N MET A 1 14.51 -2.61 -3.82
CA MET A 1 14.87 -1.32 -4.42
C MET A 1 15.19 -0.36 -3.28
N GLU A 2 16.23 0.43 -3.41
CA GLU A 2 16.58 1.46 -2.43
C GLU A 2 15.57 2.60 -2.52
N PHE A 3 14.91 2.92 -1.41
CA PHE A 3 13.93 4.00 -1.37
C PHE A 3 14.67 5.34 -1.34
N ARG A 4 14.64 6.07 -2.45
CA ARG A 4 15.29 7.38 -2.56
C ARG A 4 14.36 8.45 -2.01
N SER A 5 14.27 8.52 -0.68
CA SER A 5 13.32 9.37 0.04
C SER A 5 13.24 10.81 -0.51
N PRO A 6 14.36 11.53 -0.75
CA PRO A 6 14.29 12.90 -1.26
C PRO A 6 13.68 13.02 -2.66
N THR A 7 14.00 12.08 -3.57
CA THR A 7 13.44 12.07 -4.92
C THR A 7 11.95 11.76 -4.90
N VAL A 8 11.55 10.78 -4.10
CA VAL A 8 10.15 10.38 -3.95
C VAL A 8 9.34 11.51 -3.31
N ALA A 9 9.84 12.13 -2.24
CA ALA A 9 9.23 13.29 -1.61
C ALA A 9 9.02 14.45 -2.60
N ALA A 10 10.05 14.79 -3.38
CA ALA A 10 9.95 15.84 -4.40
C ALA A 10 8.88 15.54 -5.46
N GLN A 11 8.79 14.28 -5.91
CA GLN A 11 7.78 13.84 -6.87
C GLN A 11 6.36 13.93 -6.28
N GLN A 12 6.16 13.43 -5.06
CA GLN A 12 4.85 13.49 -4.38
C GLN A 12 4.41 14.93 -4.14
N ASN A 13 5.32 15.78 -3.64
CA ASN A 13 5.03 17.20 -3.41
C ASN A 13 4.68 17.93 -4.71
N ALA A 14 5.41 17.67 -5.80
CA ALA A 14 5.11 18.26 -7.11
C ALA A 14 3.74 17.81 -7.66
N ALA A 15 3.39 16.53 -7.47
CA ALA A 15 2.09 16.00 -7.85
C ALA A 15 0.95 16.63 -7.02
N ALA A 16 1.11 16.72 -5.70
CA ALA A 16 0.17 17.38 -4.80
C ALA A 16 -0.07 18.84 -5.17
N ILE A 17 1.01 19.61 -5.37
CA ILE A 17 0.95 21.01 -5.83
C ILE A 17 0.18 21.10 -7.14
N THR A 18 0.49 20.26 -8.12
CA THR A 18 -0.18 20.28 -9.42
C THR A 18 -1.66 19.96 -9.29
N TYR A 19 -2.00 18.92 -8.52
CA TYR A 19 -3.37 18.48 -8.32
C TYR A 19 -4.24 19.56 -7.68
N LEU A 20 -3.74 20.19 -6.62
CA LEU A 20 -4.47 21.18 -5.84
C LEU A 20 -4.50 22.59 -6.46
N THR A 21 -3.76 22.86 -7.54
CA THR A 21 -3.65 24.24 -8.05
C THR A 21 -3.97 24.41 -9.52
N LYS A 22 -3.91 23.35 -10.34
CA LYS A 22 -4.04 23.44 -11.81
C LYS A 22 -5.36 24.03 -12.31
N SER A 23 -6.42 23.98 -11.49
CA SER A 23 -7.78 24.39 -11.85
C SER A 23 -8.24 25.66 -11.12
N LEU A 24 -7.34 26.33 -10.39
CA LEU A 24 -7.61 27.61 -9.74
C LEU A 24 -7.49 28.78 -10.74
N ARG A 25 -8.20 29.87 -10.49
CA ARG A 25 -7.99 31.14 -11.21
C ARG A 25 -6.62 31.76 -10.92
N ASP A 26 -6.15 31.61 -9.69
CA ASP A 26 -4.79 31.99 -9.28
C ASP A 26 -3.99 30.75 -8.82
N PRO A 27 -3.39 30.01 -9.77
CA PRO A 27 -2.52 28.89 -9.43
C PRO A 27 -1.27 29.31 -8.64
N ALA A 28 -0.80 30.56 -8.76
CA ALA A 28 0.40 31.00 -8.07
C ALA A 28 0.14 31.20 -6.57
N GLY A 29 -0.98 31.85 -6.22
CA GLY A 29 -1.45 31.96 -4.84
C GLY A 29 -1.71 30.58 -4.22
N GLY A 30 -2.40 29.70 -4.93
CA GLY A 30 -2.64 28.33 -4.46
C GLY A 30 -1.34 27.54 -4.23
N ARG A 31 -0.30 27.72 -5.07
CA ARG A 31 1.00 27.08 -4.86
C ARG A 31 1.68 27.51 -3.57
N ALA A 32 1.60 28.79 -3.21
CA ALA A 32 2.16 29.29 -1.96
C ALA A 32 1.47 28.64 -0.75
N VAL A 33 0.15 28.49 -0.80
CA VAL A 33 -0.63 27.79 0.25
C VAL A 33 -0.21 26.32 0.37
N VAL A 34 -0.09 25.60 -0.75
CA VAL A 34 0.34 24.18 -0.71
C VAL A 34 1.78 24.03 -0.20
N GLN A 35 2.67 24.97 -0.52
CA GLN A 35 4.04 24.96 0.01
C GLN A 35 4.07 25.13 1.53
N GLN A 36 3.26 26.05 2.07
CA GLN A 36 3.11 26.19 3.53
C GLN A 36 2.56 24.91 4.16
N LEU A 37 1.58 24.27 3.53
CA LEU A 37 1.04 22.99 4.01
C LEU A 37 2.08 21.86 4.00
N ILE A 38 3.00 21.83 3.03
CA ILE A 38 4.09 20.86 3.00
C ILE A 38 5.09 21.12 4.14
N GLU A 39 5.38 22.38 4.44
CA GLU A 39 6.24 22.74 5.58
C GLU A 39 5.57 22.37 6.92
N GLU A 40 4.25 22.53 7.02
CA GLU A 40 3.46 22.29 8.22
C GLU A 40 3.19 20.79 8.46
N LEU A 41 2.76 20.07 7.43
CA LEU A 41 2.28 18.68 7.51
C LEU A 41 3.33 17.65 7.09
N GLY A 42 4.46 18.09 6.53
CA GLY A 42 5.47 17.23 5.93
C GLY A 42 5.16 16.87 4.48
N ASN A 43 5.92 15.92 3.94
CA ASN A 43 5.80 15.54 2.52
C ASN A 43 4.44 14.90 2.20
N ALA A 44 3.97 15.09 0.97
CA ALA A 44 2.80 14.40 0.45
C ALA A 44 3.06 12.89 0.34
N THR A 45 2.01 12.09 0.54
CA THR A 45 2.03 10.63 0.61
C THR A 45 0.85 10.04 -0.18
N GLU A 46 0.81 8.72 -0.32
CA GLU A 46 -0.24 8.00 -1.06
C GLU A 46 -1.14 7.13 -0.17
N GLY A 47 -0.78 6.96 1.10
CA GLY A 47 -1.51 6.11 2.02
C GLY A 47 -0.81 5.98 3.37
N TYR A 48 -1.55 6.20 4.45
CA TYR A 48 -1.03 6.02 5.81
C TYR A 48 -0.72 4.56 6.17
N PRO A 49 0.28 4.32 7.04
CA PRO A 49 0.39 3.04 7.72
C PRO A 49 -0.74 2.87 8.77
N ASP A 50 -1.14 1.62 9.04
CA ASP A 50 -2.31 1.32 9.91
C ASP A 50 -2.16 1.85 11.34
N TRP A 51 -0.92 1.96 11.83
CA TRP A 51 -0.64 2.51 13.16
C TRP A 51 -0.71 4.04 13.23
N HIS A 52 -0.83 4.74 12.10
CA HIS A 52 -0.79 6.20 12.05
C HIS A 52 -1.97 6.85 12.80
N PRO A 53 -1.78 7.91 13.60
CA PRO A 53 -2.86 8.57 14.35
C PRO A 53 -4.05 9.04 13.51
N ILE A 54 -3.83 9.41 12.24
CA ILE A 54 -4.92 9.75 11.32
C ILE A 54 -5.88 8.57 11.14
N LEU A 55 -5.40 7.33 11.18
CA LEU A 55 -6.23 6.14 11.08
C LEU A 55 -6.65 5.58 12.44
N SER A 56 -5.80 5.70 13.46
CA SER A 56 -5.97 5.00 14.74
C SER A 56 -6.63 5.83 15.86
N SER A 57 -6.58 7.16 15.80
CA SER A 57 -7.22 8.03 16.81
C SER A 57 -8.75 8.10 16.69
N PRO A 58 -9.36 8.17 15.48
CA PRO A 58 -10.81 8.15 15.36
C PRO A 58 -11.42 6.86 15.93
N PRO A 59 -12.64 6.88 16.50
CA PRO A 59 -13.32 5.67 16.94
C PRO A 59 -13.54 4.68 15.78
N ARG A 60 -13.29 3.39 16.03
CA ARG A 60 -13.41 2.33 15.02
C ARG A 60 -14.22 1.15 15.53
N ASP A 61 -14.99 0.57 14.63
CA ASP A 61 -15.79 -0.64 14.89
C ASP A 61 -14.98 -1.93 14.73
N SER A 62 -13.80 -1.86 14.10
CA SER A 62 -12.89 -3.00 13.90
C SER A 62 -11.43 -2.57 13.80
N SER A 63 -10.54 -3.51 14.11
CA SER A 63 -9.08 -3.43 13.92
C SER A 63 -8.62 -3.76 12.50
N GLN A 64 -9.54 -3.97 11.55
CA GLN A 64 -9.16 -4.35 10.18
C GLN A 64 -8.35 -3.26 9.47
N HIS A 65 -7.61 -3.60 8.43
CA HIS A 65 -6.92 -2.59 7.61
C HIS A 65 -7.90 -1.55 7.04
N VAL A 66 -7.53 -0.27 7.05
CA VAL A 66 -8.32 0.82 6.43
C VAL A 66 -7.74 1.11 5.06
N SER A 67 -8.49 0.81 4.01
CA SER A 67 -7.98 1.00 2.63
C SER A 67 -8.16 2.43 2.12
N SER A 68 -9.03 3.21 2.77
CA SER A 68 -9.31 4.60 2.42
C SER A 68 -9.79 5.40 3.63
N LEU A 69 -9.39 6.68 3.72
CA LEU A 69 -9.92 7.62 4.71
C LEU A 69 -11.45 7.74 4.67
N GLN A 70 -12.10 7.44 3.54
CA GLN A 70 -13.57 7.48 3.42
C GLN A 70 -14.26 6.41 4.26
N GLU A 71 -13.56 5.34 4.65
CA GLU A 71 -14.10 4.29 5.52
C GLU A 71 -14.22 4.76 6.98
N ILE A 72 -13.52 5.83 7.35
CA ILE A 72 -13.54 6.39 8.69
C ILE A 72 -14.72 7.35 8.81
N LYS A 73 -15.72 6.95 9.61
CA LYS A 73 -16.96 7.72 9.83
C LYS A 73 -16.72 9.17 10.23
N THR A 74 -15.69 9.43 11.04
CA THR A 74 -15.28 10.79 11.46
C THR A 74 -14.96 11.70 10.27
N TYR A 75 -14.42 11.15 9.19
CA TYR A 75 -14.00 11.91 8.01
C TYR A 75 -15.08 11.99 6.93
N LYS A 76 -16.35 11.71 7.24
CA LYS A 76 -17.42 11.74 6.24
C LYS A 76 -17.48 13.07 5.48
N GLY A 77 -17.49 12.99 4.15
CA GLY A 77 -17.57 14.15 3.27
C GLY A 77 -16.24 14.59 2.66
N LEU A 78 -15.19 13.76 2.74
CA LEU A 78 -13.96 13.97 1.99
C LEU A 78 -14.23 14.07 0.49
N ASP A 79 -13.54 15.00 -0.14
CA ASP A 79 -13.45 15.14 -1.58
C ASP A 79 -12.06 15.66 -1.97
N HIS A 80 -11.56 15.29 -3.15
CA HIS A 80 -10.26 15.75 -3.68
C HIS A 80 -9.14 15.81 -2.63
N THR A 81 -8.92 14.68 -1.95
CA THR A 81 -8.05 14.61 -0.77
C THR A 81 -6.61 14.31 -1.14
N ILE A 82 -5.67 15.00 -0.50
CA ILE A 82 -4.24 14.75 -0.56
C ILE A 82 -3.73 14.48 0.85
N GLU A 83 -3.02 13.37 1.02
CA GLU A 83 -2.42 12.94 2.29
C GLU A 83 -0.99 13.47 2.41
N PHE A 84 -0.59 13.86 3.61
CA PHE A 84 0.75 14.27 4.02
C PHE A 84 1.16 13.50 5.28
N VAL A 85 2.45 13.51 5.61
CA VAL A 85 3.00 12.72 6.74
C VAL A 85 2.20 12.94 8.04
N ARG A 86 1.83 14.18 8.40
CA ARG A 86 1.15 14.51 9.66
C ARG A 86 -0.36 14.73 9.53
N GLY A 87 -0.92 14.62 8.34
CA GLY A 87 -2.30 15.05 8.11
C GLY A 87 -2.69 15.11 6.65
N PHE A 88 -3.92 15.49 6.34
CA PHE A 88 -4.41 15.55 4.98
C PHE A 88 -5.16 16.85 4.72
N VAL A 89 -5.30 17.17 3.44
CA VAL A 89 -6.12 18.29 2.98
C VAL A 89 -7.20 17.75 2.07
N THR A 90 -8.44 18.18 2.30
CA THR A 90 -9.61 17.81 1.49
C THR A 90 -10.34 19.07 1.01
N CYS A 91 -10.92 19.01 -0.18
CA CYS A 91 -11.54 20.15 -0.86
C CYS A 91 -13.02 19.89 -1.20
N PRO A 92 -13.92 19.72 -0.20
CA PRO A 92 -15.35 19.53 -0.46
C PRO A 92 -15.98 20.79 -1.07
N TYR A 93 -17.09 20.62 -1.79
CA TYR A 93 -17.82 21.73 -2.43
C TYR A 93 -18.94 22.34 -1.58
N SER A 94 -19.15 21.88 -0.35
CA SER A 94 -20.16 22.40 0.58
C SER A 94 -19.48 22.95 1.83
N ALA A 95 -19.83 24.20 2.18
CA ALA A 95 -19.36 24.82 3.41
C ALA A 95 -19.84 24.05 4.64
N GLU A 96 -21.10 23.59 4.62
CA GLU A 96 -21.67 22.79 5.70
C GLU A 96 -20.97 21.43 5.85
N ALA A 97 -20.54 20.81 4.75
CA ALA A 97 -19.76 19.58 4.79
C ALA A 97 -18.38 19.81 5.43
N ALA A 98 -17.70 20.88 5.03
CA ALA A 98 -16.42 21.26 5.61
C ALA A 98 -16.53 21.62 7.10
N ASP A 99 -17.57 22.35 7.52
CA ASP A 99 -17.75 22.71 8.93
C ASP A 99 -18.12 21.51 9.81
N ARG A 100 -18.94 20.59 9.28
CA ARG A 100 -19.20 19.30 9.95
C ARG A 100 -17.93 18.48 10.10
N LEU A 101 -17.08 18.42 9.06
CA LEU A 101 -15.80 17.72 9.14
C LEU A 101 -14.90 18.34 10.20
N VAL A 102 -14.76 19.67 10.22
CA VAL A 102 -13.98 20.39 11.23
C VAL A 102 -14.48 20.08 12.64
N SER A 103 -15.79 20.18 12.87
CA SER A 103 -16.37 19.88 14.18
C SER A 103 -16.19 18.42 14.60
N ALA A 104 -16.32 17.47 13.66
CA ALA A 104 -16.16 16.05 13.96
C ALA A 104 -14.71 15.72 14.32
N VAL A 105 -13.74 16.21 13.54
CA VAL A 105 -12.32 15.96 13.79
C VAL A 105 -11.85 16.60 15.09
N ASN A 106 -12.25 17.84 15.37
CA ASN A 106 -11.88 18.53 16.62
C ASN A 106 -12.48 17.90 17.88
N SER A 107 -13.41 16.93 17.74
CA SER A 107 -13.91 16.13 18.86
C SER A 107 -13.06 14.87 19.13
N VAL A 108 -12.14 14.53 18.22
CA VAL A 108 -11.23 13.39 18.37
C VAL A 108 -9.95 13.85 19.06
N PRO A 109 -9.55 13.23 20.17
CA PRO A 109 -8.29 13.55 20.83
C PRO A 109 -7.09 13.44 19.88
N ASN A 110 -6.16 14.39 19.99
CA ASN A 110 -4.90 14.44 19.24
C ASN A 110 -5.05 14.68 17.73
N LEU A 111 -6.26 15.03 17.27
CA LEU A 111 -6.50 15.52 15.92
C LEU A 111 -7.05 16.94 15.96
N GLU A 112 -6.67 17.73 14.98
CA GLU A 112 -7.21 19.06 14.77
C GLU A 112 -7.60 19.25 13.31
N ALA A 113 -8.61 20.09 13.09
CA ALA A 113 -9.05 20.49 11.79
C ALA A 113 -9.33 21.98 11.71
N ARG A 114 -8.98 22.58 10.58
CA ARG A 114 -9.23 23.99 10.29
C ARG A 114 -9.58 24.22 8.83
N ARG A 115 -10.39 25.26 8.59
CA ARG A 115 -10.67 25.78 7.23
C ARG A 115 -9.45 26.52 6.70
N LEU A 116 -9.23 26.46 5.39
CA LEU A 116 -8.38 27.42 4.69
C LEU A 116 -9.25 28.57 4.17
N ALA A 117 -8.69 29.78 4.20
CA ALA A 117 -9.34 30.95 3.62
C ALA A 117 -9.21 30.93 2.09
N GLU A 118 -8.07 30.48 1.60
CA GLU A 118 -7.76 30.36 0.18
C GLU A 118 -8.33 29.05 -0.39
N PRO A 119 -8.88 29.08 -1.62
CA PRO A 119 -9.35 27.89 -2.29
C PRO A 119 -8.17 27.01 -2.74
N LEU A 120 -8.38 25.70 -2.70
CA LEU A 120 -7.53 24.68 -3.29
C LEU A 120 -8.40 23.77 -4.16
N TYR A 121 -7.77 23.14 -5.15
CA TYR A 121 -8.37 22.31 -6.20
C TYR A 121 -9.34 23.05 -7.14
N SER A 122 -10.26 23.85 -6.61
CA SER A 122 -11.23 24.65 -7.36
C SER A 122 -11.59 25.93 -6.60
N ASP A 123 -11.86 27.03 -7.30
CA ASP A 123 -12.28 28.31 -6.66
C ASP A 123 -13.59 28.20 -5.86
N ARG A 124 -14.35 27.11 -6.04
CA ARG A 124 -15.61 26.84 -5.32
C ARG A 124 -15.46 25.83 -4.17
N ALA A 125 -14.27 25.26 -4.00
CA ALA A 125 -14.04 24.32 -2.92
C ALA A 125 -13.96 25.05 -1.58
N CYS A 126 -14.18 24.30 -0.50
CA CYS A 126 -14.14 24.72 0.88
C CYS A 126 -13.04 23.92 1.60
N PRO A 127 -11.75 24.22 1.40
CA PRO A 127 -10.69 23.33 1.84
C PRO A 127 -10.61 23.22 3.37
N VAL A 128 -10.36 22.00 3.84
CA VAL A 128 -10.15 21.65 5.24
C VAL A 128 -8.80 20.96 5.36
N VAL A 129 -7.99 21.44 6.30
CA VAL A 129 -6.78 20.76 6.76
C VAL A 129 -7.15 19.94 7.99
N VAL A 130 -6.72 18.69 8.02
CA VAL A 130 -6.78 17.80 9.18
C VAL A 130 -5.36 17.40 9.54
N ALA A 131 -4.98 17.51 10.81
CA ALA A 131 -3.63 17.25 11.28
C ALA A 131 -3.60 16.50 12.60
N ALA A 132 -2.61 15.64 12.76
CA ALA A 132 -2.23 15.00 14.00
C ALA A 132 -0.97 15.70 14.55
N TRP A 133 -1.14 16.84 15.24
CA TRP A 133 -0.01 17.70 15.62
C TRP A 133 0.98 17.07 16.59
N ASP A 134 0.53 16.10 17.39
CA ASP A 134 1.38 15.31 18.29
C ASP A 134 2.38 14.42 17.53
N VAL A 135 2.24 14.28 16.20
CA VAL A 135 3.24 13.63 15.35
C VAL A 135 4.43 14.57 15.20
N GLU A 136 5.52 14.26 15.90
CA GLU A 136 6.82 14.91 15.75
C GLU A 136 7.60 14.32 14.57
N LEU A 137 8.29 15.17 13.81
CA LEU A 137 9.15 14.75 12.70
C LEU A 137 10.64 14.86 13.07
N GLU A 138 11.42 13.91 12.59
CA GLU A 138 12.88 13.95 12.60
C GLU A 138 13.39 14.92 11.53
N ALA A 139 14.68 15.25 11.57
CA ALA A 139 15.31 16.14 10.58
C ALA A 139 15.26 15.62 9.13
N ASP A 140 15.05 14.32 8.93
CA ASP A 140 14.85 13.70 7.61
C ASP A 140 13.41 13.76 7.11
N GLY A 141 12.50 14.37 7.88
CA GLY A 141 11.07 14.52 7.57
C GLY A 141 10.22 13.30 7.87
N THR A 142 10.79 12.23 8.43
CA THR A 142 10.05 11.04 8.87
C THR A 142 9.54 11.20 10.30
N ILE A 143 8.55 10.40 10.69
CA ILE A 143 7.99 10.42 12.04
C ILE A 143 9.05 9.97 13.04
N ARG A 144 9.08 10.64 14.19
CA ARG A 144 9.95 10.32 15.31
C ARG A 144 9.95 8.82 15.62
N SER A 145 11.15 8.25 15.62
CA SER A 145 11.35 6.79 15.62
C SER A 145 10.68 6.11 16.82
N ARG A 146 10.77 6.73 18.00
CA ARG A 146 10.17 6.23 19.24
C ARG A 146 8.66 6.12 19.15
N ASP A 147 8.01 7.11 18.57
CA ASP A 147 6.55 7.22 18.59
C ASP A 147 5.94 6.30 17.53
N ALA A 148 6.55 6.24 16.33
CA ALA A 148 6.21 5.26 15.30
C ALA A 148 6.32 3.81 15.82
N LEU A 149 7.41 3.46 16.52
CA LEU A 149 7.55 2.12 17.12
C LEU A 149 6.52 1.86 18.21
N ARG A 150 6.22 2.85 19.07
CA ARG A 150 5.21 2.73 20.12
C ARG A 150 3.83 2.45 19.54
N TRP A 151 3.39 3.22 18.53
CA TRP A 151 2.09 3.03 17.90
C TRP A 151 2.02 1.68 17.15
N PHE A 152 3.08 1.32 16.43
CA PHE A 152 3.17 0.03 15.75
C PHE A 152 3.06 -1.16 16.73
N ILE A 153 3.79 -1.13 17.85
CA ILE A 153 3.72 -2.19 18.88
C ILE A 153 2.32 -2.25 19.50
N ALA A 154 1.74 -1.11 19.85
CA ALA A 154 0.42 -1.06 20.47
C ALA A 154 -0.66 -1.64 19.55
N LEU A 155 -0.64 -1.27 18.27
CA LEU A 155 -1.57 -1.82 17.27
C LEU A 155 -1.35 -3.33 17.11
N SER A 156 -0.11 -3.75 16.85
CA SER A 156 0.22 -5.17 16.62
C SER A 156 -0.18 -6.05 17.81
N ALA A 157 0.02 -5.57 19.04
CA ALA A 157 -0.39 -6.29 20.25
C ALA A 157 -1.91 -6.39 20.37
N SER A 158 -2.66 -5.37 19.96
CA SER A 158 -4.12 -5.41 19.96
C SER A 158 -4.69 -6.38 18.93
N GLU A 159 -4.09 -6.43 17.73
CA GLU A 159 -4.53 -7.31 16.64
C GLU A 159 -4.26 -8.79 16.94
N ALA A 160 -3.28 -9.09 17.80
CA ALA A 160 -2.98 -10.46 18.20
C ALA A 160 -4.16 -11.20 18.83
N ALA A 161 -5.08 -10.50 19.48
CA ALA A 161 -6.23 -11.11 20.16
C ALA A 161 -7.15 -11.87 19.18
N ASP A 162 -7.30 -11.37 17.95
CA ASP A 162 -8.21 -11.92 16.94
C ASP A 162 -7.48 -12.58 15.76
N ALA A 163 -6.14 -12.56 15.80
CA ALA A 163 -5.31 -13.09 14.73
C ALA A 163 -5.42 -14.62 14.62
N ARG A 164 -5.53 -15.10 13.37
CA ARG A 164 -5.54 -16.53 13.04
C ARG A 164 -4.25 -16.99 12.37
N VAL A 165 -3.46 -16.05 11.86
CA VAL A 165 -2.23 -16.29 11.12
C VAL A 165 -1.23 -15.18 11.40
N ALA A 166 0.05 -15.56 11.40
CA ALA A 166 1.19 -14.66 11.47
C ALA A 166 1.59 -14.23 10.04
N GLU A 167 1.14 -13.05 9.62
CA GLU A 167 1.54 -12.46 8.34
C GLU A 167 3.04 -12.11 8.34
N THR A 168 3.75 -12.46 7.26
CA THR A 168 5.18 -12.07 7.16
C THR A 168 5.34 -10.59 6.85
N TRP A 169 6.52 -10.03 7.14
CA TRP A 169 6.90 -8.67 6.72
C TRP A 169 6.56 -8.40 5.25
N TRP A 170 6.80 -9.37 4.36
CA TRP A 170 6.61 -9.15 2.92
C TRP A 170 5.13 -9.16 2.50
N ASN A 171 4.25 -9.74 3.31
CA ASN A 171 2.81 -9.71 3.04
C ASN A 171 2.21 -8.35 3.44
N ILE A 172 2.63 -7.79 4.59
CA ILE A 172 1.97 -6.63 5.20
C ILE A 172 2.83 -5.36 5.33
N ARG A 173 4.07 -5.35 4.80
CA ARG A 173 4.96 -4.16 4.89
C ARG A 173 4.31 -2.87 4.40
N THR A 174 3.41 -2.94 3.42
CA THR A 174 2.72 -1.76 2.89
C THR A 174 1.81 -1.13 3.93
N ASN A 175 1.14 -1.96 4.73
CA ASN A 175 0.29 -1.53 5.84
C ASN A 175 1.13 -0.99 7.00
N ILE A 176 2.35 -1.50 7.18
CA ILE A 176 3.26 -1.05 8.24
C ILE A 176 4.03 0.22 7.85
N LEU A 177 4.41 0.37 6.59
CA LEU A 177 5.24 1.49 6.13
C LEU A 177 4.41 2.64 5.53
N GLY A 178 3.15 2.40 5.16
CA GLY A 178 2.37 3.31 4.33
C GLY A 178 2.88 3.34 2.89
N ARG A 179 2.41 4.30 2.08
CA ARG A 179 2.81 4.48 0.69
C ARG A 179 3.22 5.94 0.42
N PRO A 180 4.23 6.18 -0.45
CA PRO A 180 5.10 5.19 -1.09
C PRO A 180 6.17 4.64 -0.12
N HIS A 181 6.67 3.43 -0.39
CA HIS A 181 7.66 2.79 0.46
C HIS A 181 8.67 1.94 -0.31
N GLY A 182 9.84 1.71 0.30
CA GLY A 182 10.78 0.68 -0.12
C GLY A 182 10.67 -0.58 0.72
N SER A 183 11.79 -1.29 0.85
CA SER A 183 11.80 -2.56 1.58
C SER A 183 11.69 -2.41 3.10
N ARG A 184 12.16 -1.29 3.66
CA ARG A 184 12.29 -1.01 5.11
C ARG A 184 12.22 0.48 5.47
N SER A 185 11.70 1.31 4.57
CA SER A 185 11.60 2.76 4.76
C SER A 185 10.50 3.33 3.88
N SER A 186 9.97 4.48 4.25
CA SER A 186 8.95 5.24 3.53
C SER A 186 9.11 6.73 3.84
N LEU A 187 8.14 7.55 3.43
CA LEU A 187 8.06 8.94 3.88
C LEU A 187 7.64 9.07 5.35
N PHE A 188 7.08 8.02 5.94
CA PHE A 188 6.69 8.00 7.35
C PHE A 188 7.80 7.54 8.28
N VAL A 189 8.67 6.60 7.83
CA VAL A 189 9.72 6.02 8.67
C VAL A 189 11.02 5.83 7.90
N ASN A 190 12.12 6.17 8.55
CA ASN A 190 13.45 5.94 7.98
C ASN A 190 13.88 4.45 8.07
N GLN A 191 15.03 4.15 7.46
CA GLN A 191 15.57 2.79 7.36
C GLN A 191 15.83 2.15 8.74
N HIS A 192 16.24 2.95 9.73
CA HIS A 192 16.49 2.46 11.08
C HIS A 192 15.17 2.00 11.72
N THR A 193 14.17 2.87 11.74
CA THR A 193 12.84 2.60 12.29
C THR A 193 12.17 1.41 11.62
N GLY A 194 12.12 1.37 10.28
CA GLY A 194 11.50 0.26 9.56
C GLY A 194 12.23 -1.08 9.73
N ALA A 195 13.55 -1.08 9.93
CA ALA A 195 14.28 -2.30 10.30
C ALA A 195 13.92 -2.80 11.71
N HIS A 196 13.66 -1.90 12.65
CA HIS A 196 13.19 -2.26 13.99
C HIS A 196 11.75 -2.76 13.99
N MET A 197 10.84 -2.10 13.27
CA MET A 197 9.45 -2.58 13.09
C MET A 197 9.43 -4.01 12.55
N ARG A 198 10.26 -4.30 11.53
CA ARG A 198 10.39 -5.65 10.99
C ARG A 198 10.84 -6.67 12.04
N LYS A 199 11.88 -6.36 12.82
CA LYS A 199 12.38 -7.27 13.86
C LYS A 199 11.34 -7.56 14.92
N ILE A 200 10.56 -6.53 15.31
CA ILE A 200 9.47 -6.68 16.27
C ILE A 200 8.40 -7.62 15.70
N LEU A 201 7.95 -7.40 14.46
CA LEU A 201 6.99 -8.30 13.81
C LEU A 201 7.51 -9.74 13.74
N GLU A 202 8.76 -9.94 13.32
CA GLU A 202 9.38 -11.25 13.23
C GLU A 202 9.42 -11.94 14.60
N ALA A 203 9.79 -11.23 15.67
CA ALA A 203 9.78 -11.77 17.03
C ALA A 203 8.37 -12.11 17.53
N MET A 204 7.36 -11.29 17.23
CA MET A 204 5.97 -11.57 17.57
C MET A 204 5.45 -12.80 16.82
N ASN A 205 5.78 -12.95 15.54
CA ASN A 205 5.45 -14.12 14.74
C ASN A 205 6.12 -15.39 15.27
N GLU A 206 7.41 -15.33 15.59
CA GLU A 206 8.19 -16.48 16.09
C GLU A 206 7.73 -16.97 17.47
N SER A 207 7.16 -16.09 18.29
CA SER A 207 6.57 -16.47 19.57
C SER A 207 5.22 -17.20 19.45
N GLY A 208 4.65 -17.25 18.24
CA GLY A 208 3.33 -17.85 17.98
C GLY A 208 2.15 -16.95 18.38
N LEU A 209 2.41 -15.67 18.71
CA LEU A 209 1.41 -14.73 19.20
C LEU A 209 0.23 -14.55 18.24
N PHE A 210 0.48 -14.58 16.93
CA PHE A 210 -0.54 -14.42 15.89
C PHE A 210 -1.04 -15.76 15.30
N GLY A 211 -0.52 -16.90 15.78
CA GLY A 211 -0.78 -18.22 15.20
C GLY A 211 0.22 -18.63 14.11
N PRO A 212 -0.16 -19.59 13.22
CA PRO A 212 0.75 -20.14 12.21
C PRO A 212 1.19 -19.11 11.16
N ILE A 213 2.45 -19.21 10.72
CA ILE A 213 3.02 -18.33 9.71
C ILE A 213 2.31 -18.52 8.37
N LYS A 214 1.81 -17.41 7.81
CA LYS A 214 1.27 -17.33 6.46
C LYS A 214 2.27 -16.63 5.55
N GLU A 215 2.77 -17.32 4.55
CA GLU A 215 3.67 -16.78 3.54
C GLU A 215 2.98 -16.77 2.19
N SER A 216 2.73 -15.59 1.62
CA SER A 216 2.04 -15.43 0.33
C SER A 216 2.71 -14.43 -0.61
N SER A 217 3.66 -13.62 -0.14
CA SER A 217 4.40 -12.66 -0.95
C SER A 217 5.79 -13.18 -1.30
N LEU A 218 6.21 -12.98 -2.55
CA LEU A 218 7.56 -13.29 -3.02
C LEU A 218 8.47 -12.04 -3.11
N ASP A 219 8.05 -10.92 -2.55
CA ASP A 219 8.70 -9.61 -2.69
C ASP A 219 10.11 -9.50 -2.07
N MET A 220 10.52 -10.53 -1.32
CA MET A 220 11.90 -10.67 -0.88
C MET A 220 12.85 -11.06 -2.01
N LEU A 221 12.32 -11.66 -3.07
CA LEU A 221 13.07 -12.00 -4.28
C LEU A 221 13.17 -10.77 -5.19
N SER A 222 14.26 -10.70 -5.97
CA SER A 222 14.38 -9.65 -6.97
C SER A 222 13.31 -9.78 -8.06
N GLN A 223 12.95 -8.68 -8.71
CA GLN A 223 12.01 -8.70 -9.83
C GLN A 223 12.45 -9.68 -10.93
N LYS A 224 13.75 -9.76 -11.23
CA LYS A 224 14.32 -10.75 -12.17
C LYS A 224 14.01 -12.19 -11.77
N LYS A 225 14.16 -12.52 -10.48
CA LYS A 225 13.85 -13.87 -9.96
C LYS A 225 12.35 -14.16 -10.04
N ARG A 226 11.50 -13.23 -9.61
CA ARG A 226 10.04 -13.37 -9.70
C ARG A 226 9.57 -13.55 -11.15
N ALA A 227 10.13 -12.77 -12.08
CA ALA A 227 9.86 -12.91 -13.51
C ALA A 227 10.28 -14.30 -14.04
N ALA A 228 11.49 -14.76 -13.68
CA ALA A 228 11.97 -16.09 -14.09
C ALA A 228 11.09 -17.23 -13.58
N ILE A 229 10.61 -17.16 -12.34
CA ILE A 229 9.67 -18.14 -11.77
C ILE A 229 8.38 -18.15 -12.59
N GLY A 230 7.79 -16.98 -12.84
CA GLY A 230 6.55 -16.86 -13.59
C GLY A 230 6.68 -17.36 -15.02
N GLU A 231 7.80 -17.02 -15.69
CA GLU A 231 8.12 -17.49 -17.03
C GLU A 231 8.28 -19.02 -17.08
N THR A 232 9.06 -19.61 -16.16
CA THR A 232 9.26 -21.07 -16.10
C THR A 232 7.91 -21.79 -15.98
N LEU A 233 7.04 -21.34 -15.07
CA LEU A 233 5.74 -21.97 -14.83
C LEU A 233 4.80 -21.82 -16.03
N ILE A 234 4.64 -20.60 -16.56
CA ILE A 234 3.74 -20.33 -17.69
C ILE A 234 4.22 -21.06 -18.94
N ARG A 235 5.51 -20.98 -19.28
CA ARG A 235 6.07 -21.64 -20.46
C ARG A 235 5.88 -23.15 -20.40
N THR A 236 6.18 -23.75 -19.24
CA THR A 236 6.00 -25.20 -19.06
C THR A 236 4.53 -25.60 -19.20
N ALA A 237 3.60 -24.82 -18.64
CA ALA A 237 2.17 -25.08 -18.78
C ALA A 237 1.74 -25.03 -20.25
N VAL A 238 2.14 -24.00 -21.01
CA VAL A 238 1.85 -23.91 -22.45
C VAL A 238 2.39 -25.11 -23.22
N THR A 239 3.63 -25.55 -22.93
CA THR A 239 4.24 -26.71 -23.59
C THR A 239 3.48 -28.02 -23.31
N ASN A 240 2.89 -28.15 -22.12
CA ASN A 240 2.14 -29.36 -21.73
C ASN A 240 0.66 -29.31 -22.13
N TRP A 241 0.17 -28.21 -22.69
CA TRP A 241 -1.24 -28.07 -23.04
C TRP A 241 -1.57 -28.78 -24.35
N ASP A 242 -2.40 -29.83 -24.26
CA ASP A 242 -2.84 -30.63 -25.41
C ASP A 242 -4.01 -30.02 -26.20
N ARG A 243 -4.47 -28.83 -25.81
CA ARG A 243 -5.63 -28.10 -26.35
C ARG A 243 -6.98 -28.82 -26.24
N ARG A 244 -7.06 -29.95 -25.54
CA ARG A 244 -8.30 -30.72 -25.37
C ARG A 244 -9.08 -30.27 -24.14
N ALA A 245 -8.36 -29.96 -23.07
CA ALA A 245 -8.95 -29.52 -21.81
C ALA A 245 -8.45 -28.11 -21.44
N PRO A 246 -9.32 -27.20 -20.98
CA PRO A 246 -8.91 -25.88 -20.50
C PRO A 246 -8.23 -25.93 -19.13
N SER A 247 -8.24 -27.08 -18.45
CA SER A 247 -7.50 -27.32 -17.21
C SER A 247 -6.93 -28.72 -17.18
N PHE A 248 -5.70 -28.83 -16.68
CA PHE A 248 -4.94 -30.08 -16.63
C PHE A 248 -3.86 -29.99 -15.54
N THR A 249 -3.22 -31.11 -15.28
CA THR A 249 -2.10 -31.21 -14.33
C THR A 249 -0.84 -31.68 -15.03
N PHE A 250 0.30 -31.17 -14.63
CA PHE A 250 1.61 -31.64 -15.05
C PHE A 250 2.58 -31.68 -13.87
N GLU A 251 3.68 -32.41 -14.03
CA GLU A 251 4.77 -32.46 -13.04
C GLU A 251 5.88 -31.49 -13.46
N LEU A 252 6.40 -30.74 -12.50
CA LEU A 252 7.59 -29.92 -12.69
C LEU A 252 8.41 -29.85 -11.40
N ARG A 253 9.65 -30.32 -11.47
CA ARG A 253 10.66 -30.24 -10.39
C ARG A 253 10.18 -30.83 -9.04
N GLY A 254 9.47 -31.95 -9.12
CA GLY A 254 8.92 -32.71 -8.00
C GLY A 254 7.58 -32.18 -7.50
N GLU A 255 6.97 -31.20 -8.17
CA GLU A 255 5.70 -30.61 -7.77
C GLU A 255 4.60 -30.93 -8.78
N THR A 256 3.38 -31.14 -8.28
CA THR A 256 2.19 -31.25 -9.13
C THR A 256 1.63 -29.86 -9.39
N CYS A 257 1.70 -29.41 -10.63
CA CYS A 257 1.17 -28.12 -11.07
C CYS A 257 -0.22 -28.30 -11.67
N LYS A 258 -1.20 -27.57 -11.15
CA LYS A 258 -2.52 -27.40 -11.78
C LYS A 258 -2.46 -26.20 -12.70
N ALA A 259 -2.76 -26.39 -13.97
CA ALA A 259 -2.84 -25.30 -14.92
C ALA A 259 -4.23 -25.13 -15.49
N SER A 260 -4.54 -23.90 -15.87
CA SER A 260 -5.66 -23.57 -16.74
C SER A 260 -5.18 -22.68 -17.86
N LEU A 261 -5.53 -23.07 -19.09
CA LEU A 261 -5.23 -22.32 -20.30
C LEU A 261 -6.51 -22.09 -21.08
N ARG A 262 -6.64 -20.87 -21.60
CA ARG A 262 -7.74 -20.47 -22.45
C ARG A 262 -7.20 -19.56 -23.54
N ASP A 263 -7.58 -19.83 -24.78
CA ASP A 263 -7.43 -18.87 -25.87
C ASP A 263 -8.42 -17.71 -25.63
N THR A 264 -7.90 -16.50 -25.42
CA THR A 264 -8.73 -15.35 -25.01
C THR A 264 -9.76 -15.01 -26.08
N TRP A 265 -9.38 -15.13 -27.36
CA TRP A 265 -10.15 -14.66 -28.52
C TRP A 265 -10.49 -15.75 -29.53
N GLU A 266 -10.08 -17.00 -29.27
CA GLU A 266 -10.23 -18.15 -30.19
C GLU A 266 -9.50 -17.96 -31.53
N ASP A 267 -8.50 -17.08 -31.54
CA ASP A 267 -7.66 -16.75 -32.71
C ASP A 267 -6.21 -17.20 -32.53
N ASN A 268 -5.88 -17.80 -31.38
CA ASN A 268 -4.55 -18.26 -30.99
C ASN A 268 -3.50 -17.13 -30.95
N GLU A 269 -3.92 -15.87 -30.87
CA GLU A 269 -3.03 -14.72 -30.67
C GLU A 269 -2.61 -14.55 -29.22
N GLU A 270 -3.52 -14.85 -28.28
CA GLU A 270 -3.31 -14.68 -26.84
C GLU A 270 -3.89 -15.86 -26.05
N LEU A 271 -3.04 -16.49 -25.25
CA LEU A 271 -3.43 -17.52 -24.30
C LEU A 271 -3.39 -16.96 -22.88
N SER A 272 -4.53 -16.93 -22.20
CA SER A 272 -4.59 -16.71 -20.75
C SER A 272 -4.11 -17.97 -20.04
N VAL A 273 -3.13 -17.82 -19.15
CA VAL A 273 -2.49 -18.93 -18.43
C VAL A 273 -2.56 -18.68 -16.93
N ARG A 274 -3.00 -19.69 -16.18
CA ARG A 274 -2.90 -19.74 -14.71
C ARG A 274 -2.21 -21.04 -14.32
N VAL A 275 -1.26 -20.96 -13.39
CA VAL A 275 -0.60 -22.12 -12.79
C VAL A 275 -0.66 -22.00 -11.27
N GLU A 276 -1.01 -23.09 -10.61
CA GLU A 276 -1.14 -23.19 -9.17
C GLU A 276 -0.52 -24.49 -8.65
N ILE A 277 0.17 -24.41 -7.51
CA ILE A 277 0.79 -25.54 -6.81
C ILE A 277 0.29 -25.53 -5.36
N GLY A 278 -0.09 -26.71 -4.85
CA GLY A 278 -0.67 -26.85 -3.52
C GLY A 278 -2.03 -26.15 -3.39
N ASP A 279 -2.38 -25.75 -2.17
CA ASP A 279 -3.55 -24.91 -1.88
C ASP A 279 -3.13 -23.43 -1.92
N HIS A 280 -2.82 -22.96 -3.14
CA HIS A 280 -2.26 -21.61 -3.39
C HIS A 280 -0.87 -21.37 -2.78
N ASP A 281 -0.13 -22.43 -2.49
CA ASP A 281 1.24 -22.36 -1.96
C ASP A 281 2.22 -21.71 -2.93
N LEU A 282 1.95 -21.78 -4.23
CA LEU A 282 2.55 -20.96 -5.28
C LEU A 282 1.55 -20.79 -6.41
N SER A 283 1.36 -19.56 -6.87
CA SER A 283 0.50 -19.25 -8.00
C SER A 283 1.10 -18.20 -8.91
N VAL A 284 0.79 -18.30 -10.19
CA VAL A 284 1.09 -17.29 -11.20
C VAL A 284 -0.02 -17.24 -12.23
N SER A 285 -0.30 -16.04 -12.73
CA SER A 285 -1.19 -15.83 -13.86
C SER A 285 -0.60 -14.83 -14.84
N GLY A 286 -0.90 -15.02 -16.11
CA GLY A 286 -0.45 -14.13 -17.18
C GLY A 286 -1.03 -14.50 -18.53
N PHE A 287 -0.38 -13.99 -19.55
CA PHE A 287 -0.68 -14.22 -20.95
C PHE A 287 0.57 -14.72 -21.67
N TYR A 288 0.36 -15.65 -22.59
CA TYR A 288 1.36 -16.11 -23.54
C TYR A 288 0.91 -15.74 -24.95
N TYR A 289 1.80 -15.14 -25.74
CA TYR A 289 1.55 -14.72 -27.12
C TYR A 289 2.34 -15.63 -28.07
N PRO A 290 1.72 -16.65 -28.69
CA PRO A 290 2.43 -17.68 -29.47
C PRO A 290 3.25 -17.10 -30.62
N ALA A 291 2.70 -16.13 -31.36
CA ALA A 291 3.36 -15.54 -32.52
C ALA A 291 4.65 -14.77 -32.17
N LYS A 292 4.77 -14.29 -30.93
CA LYS A 292 5.91 -13.49 -30.45
C LYS A 292 6.80 -14.25 -29.47
N ASP A 293 6.43 -15.49 -29.13
CA ASP A 293 6.98 -16.27 -28.01
C ASP A 293 7.18 -15.42 -26.73
N LYS A 294 6.18 -14.58 -26.42
CA LYS A 294 6.26 -13.58 -25.36
C LYS A 294 5.33 -13.94 -24.21
N ILE A 295 5.82 -13.76 -22.98
CA ILE A 295 5.02 -13.85 -21.76
C ILE A 295 4.85 -12.46 -21.15
N THR A 296 3.65 -12.20 -20.66
CA THR A 296 3.37 -11.08 -19.75
C THR A 296 2.62 -11.63 -18.55
N ASN A 297 3.14 -11.47 -17.36
CA ASN A 297 2.54 -12.06 -16.16
C ASN A 297 2.46 -11.06 -15.02
N ILE A 298 1.52 -11.34 -14.13
CA ILE A 298 1.51 -10.76 -12.79
C ILE A 298 2.64 -11.44 -12.00
N ASP A 299 3.26 -10.70 -11.08
CA ASP A 299 4.27 -11.26 -10.20
C ASP A 299 3.71 -12.50 -9.47
N PRO A 300 4.44 -13.64 -9.44
CA PRO A 300 4.00 -14.82 -8.72
C PRO A 300 3.87 -14.55 -7.22
N GLN A 301 2.96 -15.27 -6.59
CA GLN A 301 2.66 -15.20 -5.15
C GLN A 301 2.80 -16.59 -4.52
N GLY A 302 3.23 -16.66 -3.27
CA GLY A 302 3.32 -17.91 -2.53
C GLY A 302 4.52 -18.01 -1.59
N LYS A 303 4.85 -19.24 -1.22
CA LYS A 303 5.92 -19.61 -0.29
C LYS A 303 7.28 -19.55 -0.98
N ARG A 304 8.25 -18.85 -0.38
CA ARG A 304 9.59 -18.66 -0.98
C ARG A 304 10.29 -19.97 -1.28
N LYS A 305 10.32 -20.91 -0.32
CA LYS A 305 11.02 -22.20 -0.49
C LYS A 305 10.50 -23.01 -1.67
N LEU A 306 9.19 -22.93 -1.92
CA LEU A 306 8.56 -23.59 -3.07
C LEU A 306 8.90 -22.84 -4.36
N ALA A 307 8.75 -21.52 -4.37
CA ALA A 307 9.02 -20.68 -5.54
C ALA A 307 10.48 -20.77 -6.03
N GLU A 308 11.45 -20.82 -5.11
CA GLU A 308 12.87 -20.96 -5.44
C GLU A 308 13.19 -22.27 -6.18
N LYS A 309 12.33 -23.29 -6.11
CA LYS A 309 12.48 -24.51 -6.91
C LYS A 309 12.38 -24.24 -8.41
N PHE A 310 11.83 -23.11 -8.88
CA PHE A 310 11.56 -22.82 -10.30
C PHE A 310 12.46 -21.74 -10.91
N LEU A 311 13.51 -21.34 -10.18
CA LEU A 311 14.55 -20.43 -10.67
C LEU A 311 15.57 -21.09 -11.60
#